data_AF-A0A528WGS5-F1
#
_entry.id   AF-A0A528WGS5-F1
#
_cell.length_a   1.000
_cell.length_b   1.000
_cell.length_c   1.000
_cell.angle_alpha   90.00
_cell.angle_beta   90.00
_cell.angle_gamma   90.00
#
_symmetry.space_group_name_H-M   'P 1'
#
loop_
_entity.id
_entity.type
_entity.pdbx_description
1 polymer ?
#
loop_
_entity_poly.entity_id
_entity_poly.type
_entity_poly.pdbx_seq_one_letter_code
_entity_poly.pdbx_strand_id
1 'polypeptide(L)' 'MNISIAEAKAKLSELVSRAEAGEEIVLTRHGKVAARLVPPPKEDLLPRIG' A
#
# COMPACT_ATOMS: atom_id res chain seq x y z
N MET A 1 -1.34 10.23 1.28
CA MET A 1 -2.55 10.23 2.17
C MET A 1 -2.25 9.51 3.49
N ASN A 2 -2.99 9.74 4.60
CA ASN A 2 -2.86 8.93 5.84
C ASN A 2 -4.19 8.24 6.18
N ILE A 3 -4.12 6.95 6.54
CA ILE A 3 -5.29 6.12 6.86
C ILE A 3 -4.98 5.19 8.03
N SER A 4 -5.97 4.91 8.87
CA SER A 4 -5.77 3.97 9.98
C SER A 4 -5.71 2.53 9.47
N ILE A 5 -4.96 1.66 10.14
CA ILE A 5 -4.91 0.23 9.78
C ILE A 5 -6.30 -0.42 9.80
N ALA A 6 -7.17 0.01 10.71
CA ALA A 6 -8.54 -0.49 10.81
C ALA A 6 -9.34 -0.20 9.53
N GLU A 7 -9.28 1.04 9.04
CA GLU A 7 -9.93 1.45 7.79
C GLU A 7 -9.25 0.81 6.57
N ALA A 8 -7.92 0.71 6.59
CA ALA A 8 -7.16 0.12 5.52
C ALA A 8 -7.48 -1.35 5.31
N LYS A 9 -7.79 -2.11 6.38
CA LYS A 9 -8.14 -3.52 6.29
C LYS A 9 -9.37 -3.77 5.41
N ALA A 10 -10.37 -2.90 5.46
CA ALA A 10 -11.59 -3.03 4.67
C ALA A 10 -11.41 -2.62 3.20
N LYS A 11 -10.44 -1.74 2.92
CA LYS A 11 -10.22 -1.13 1.60
C LYS A 11 -8.86 -1.47 1.01
N LEU A 12 -8.20 -2.52 1.49
CA LEU A 12 -6.81 -2.81 1.15
C LEU A 12 -6.62 -2.94 -0.36
N SER A 13 -7.53 -3.64 -1.04
CA SER A 13 -7.48 -3.80 -2.50
C SER A 13 -7.49 -2.46 -3.24
N GLU A 14 -8.34 -1.52 -2.84
CA GLU A 14 -8.39 -0.19 -3.46
C GLU A 14 -7.13 0.62 -3.15
N LEU A 15 -6.64 0.55 -1.91
CA LEU A 15 -5.41 1.23 -1.50
C LEU A 15 -4.19 0.69 -2.27
N VAL A 16 -4.15 -0.61 -2.54
CA VAL A 16 -3.11 -1.23 -3.38
C VAL A 16 -3.20 -0.70 -4.80
N SER A 17 -4.38 -0.70 -5.42
CA SER A 17 -4.54 -0.16 -6.79
C SER A 17 -4.16 1.31 -6.90
N ARG A 18 -4.45 2.13 -5.88
CA ARG A 18 -3.98 3.52 -5.82
C ARG A 18 -2.46 3.59 -5.68
N ALA A 19 -1.86 2.74 -4.87
CA ALA A 19 -0.42 2.66 -4.74
C ALA A 19 0.26 2.24 -6.04
N GLU A 20 -0.30 1.25 -6.74
CA GLU A 20 0.15 0.82 -8.08
C GLU A 20 0.05 1.93 -9.13
N ALA A 21 -0.94 2.82 -9.01
CA ALA A 21 -1.06 4.00 -9.84
C ALA A 21 -0.03 5.10 -9.53
N GLY A 22 0.78 4.94 -8.48
CA GLY A 22 1.83 5.88 -8.06
C GLY A 22 1.51 6.66 -6.80
N GLU A 23 0.42 6.37 -6.09
CA GLU A 23 0.04 7.08 -4.87
C GLU A 23 0.77 6.57 -3.63
N GLU A 24 1.30 7.49 -2.81
CA GLU A 24 1.90 7.13 -1.53
C GLU A 24 0.88 7.25 -0.38
N ILE A 25 0.66 6.13 0.31
CA ILE A 25 -0.35 6.00 1.35
C ILE A 25 0.32 5.59 2.66
N VAL A 26 0.15 6.40 3.70
CA VAL A 26 0.72 6.17 5.03
C VAL A 26 -0.31 5.49 5.91
N LEU A 27 -0.01 4.27 6.33
CA LEU A 27 -0.81 3.54 7.30
C LEU A 27 -0.44 3.98 8.72
N THR A 28 -1.45 4.28 9.52
CA THR A 28 -1.28 4.73 10.91
C THR A 28 -1.96 3.78 11.88
N ARG A 29 -1.35 3.62 13.06
CA ARG A 29 -1.90 2.82 14.16
C ARG A 29 -1.71 3.59 15.46
N HIS A 30 -2.79 3.83 16.20
CA HIS A 30 -2.79 4.63 17.43
C HIS A 30 -2.09 6.00 17.25
N GLY A 31 -2.35 6.69 16.13
CA GLY A 31 -1.77 8.00 15.83
C GLY A 31 -0.28 7.99 15.42
N LYS A 32 0.34 6.82 15.29
CA LYS A 32 1.73 6.67 14.82
C LYS A 32 1.76 6.07 13.43
N VAL A 33 2.75 6.46 12.63
CA VAL A 33 3.03 5.82 11.34
C VAL A 33 3.46 4.38 11.58
N ALA A 34 2.76 3.43 10.97
CA ALA A 34 3.01 2.00 11.11
C ALA A 34 3.61 1.40 9.84
N ALA A 35 3.16 1.84 8.66
CA ALA A 35 3.66 1.38 7.37
C ALA A 35 3.36 2.41 6.27
N ARG A 36 3.93 2.21 5.09
CA ARG A 36 3.60 2.99 3.89
C ARG A 36 3.36 2.02 2.73
N LEU A 37 2.25 2.20 2.03
CA LEU A 37 2.07 1.65 0.69
C LEU A 37 2.70 2.63 -0.29
N VAL A 38 3.61 2.10 -1.09
CA VAL A 38 4.31 2.82 -2.16
C VAL A 38 4.14 2.02 -3.46
N PRO A 39 4.20 2.67 -4.63
CA PRO A 39 4.21 1.97 -5.90
C PRO A 39 5.31 0.90 -5.93
N PRO A 40 5.03 -0.28 -6.51
CA PRO A 40 6.06 -1.28 -6.73
C PRO A 40 7.11 -0.71 -7.70
N PRO A 41 8.37 -1.15 -7.58
CA PRO A 41 9.38 -0.81 -8.56
C PRO A 41 8.94 -1.29 -9.95
N LYS A 42 9.21 -0.49 -11.00
CA LYS A 42 8.80 -0.79 -12.39
C LYS A 42 9.38 -2.08 -12.98
N GLU A 43 10.28 -2.73 -12.25
CA GLU A 43 11.04 -3.92 -12.64
C GLU A 43 10.68 -5.13 -11.75
N ASP A 44 9.46 -5.22 -11.24
CA ASP A 44 8.98 -6.40 -10.49
C ASP A 44 8.14 -7.31 -11.40
N LEU A 45 8.74 -7.76 -12.50
CA LEU A 45 8.28 -9.00 -13.12
C LEU A 45 8.77 -10.11 -12.22
N LEU A 46 7.89 -10.63 -11.35
CA LEU A 46 8.17 -11.84 -10.59
C LEU A 46 8.80 -12.86 -11.56
N PRO A 47 10.00 -13.39 -11.27
CA PRO A 47 10.56 -14.45 -12.09
C PRO A 47 9.52 -15.55 -12.12
N ARG A 48 9.06 -15.91 -13.33
CA ARG A 48 8.17 -17.04 -13.54
C ARG A 48 8.95 -18.29 -13.10
N ILE A 49 8.82 -18.64 -11.83
CA ILE A 49 9.27 -19.94 -11.32
C ILE A 49 8.30 -20.97 -11.90
N GLY A 50 8.72 -21.58 -13.01
CA GLY A 50 8.10 -22.76 -13.59
C GLY A 50 8.52 -24.02 -12.85
#